data_AF-C6PUD1-F1
#
_entry.id   AF-C6PUD1-F1
#
_cell.length_a   1.000
_cell.length_b   1.000
_cell.length_c   1.000
_cell.angle_alpha   90.00
_cell.angle_beta   90.00
_cell.angle_gamma   90.00
#
_symmetry.space_group_name_H-M   'P 1'
#
loop_
_entity.id
_entity.type
_entity.pdbx_description
1 polymer ?
#
loop_
_entity_poly.entity_id
_entity_poly.type
_entity_poly.pdbx_seq_one_letter_code
_entity_poly.pdbx_strand_id
1 'polypeptide(L)' 'MESAAIFVIGGLRGLKTASILNVVVEFDGNLEEDINGYVDGENGTLDGEKKEILTALEAIYAYSNKN' A
#
# COMPACT_ATOMS: atom_id res chain seq x y z
N MET A 1 0.60 -3.75 8.45
CA MET A 1 1.51 -3.71 9.62
C MET A 1 2.89 -4.34 9.35
N GLU A 2 3.28 -4.56 8.10
CA GLU A 2 4.41 -5.42 7.71
C GLU A 2 5.63 -4.62 7.21
N SER A 3 5.43 -3.36 6.81
CA SER A 3 6.45 -2.54 6.13
C SER A 3 7.74 -2.38 6.93
N ALA A 4 7.64 -2.21 8.25
CA ALA A 4 8.81 -2.10 9.12
C ALA A 4 9.66 -3.38 9.11
N ALA A 5 9.02 -4.56 9.17
CA ALA A 5 9.71 -5.83 9.12
C ALA A 5 10.41 -6.05 7.77
N ILE A 6 9.73 -5.69 6.66
CA ILE A 6 10.30 -5.75 5.31
C ILE A 6 11.55 -4.87 5.20
N PHE A 7 11.51 -3.63 5.71
CA PHE A 7 12.65 -2.71 5.63
C PHE A 7 13.83 -3.15 6.49
N VAL A 8 13.57 -3.65 7.70
CA VAL A 8 14.64 -4.13 8.59
C VAL A 8 15.32 -5.36 7.99
N ILE A 9 14.56 -6.39 7.61
CA ILE A 9 15.13 -7.62 7.04
C ILE A 9 15.77 -7.34 5.68
N GLY A 10 15.15 -6.53 4.84
CA GLY A 10 15.70 -6.11 3.55
C GLY A 10 17.05 -5.41 3.69
N GLY A 11 17.13 -4.42 4.59
CA GLY A 11 18.37 -3.70 4.90
C GLY A 11 19.48 -4.63 5.39
N LEU A 12 19.17 -5.54 6.33
CA LEU A 12 20.13 -6.52 6.84
C LEU A 12 20.62 -7.51 5.76
N ARG A 13 19.82 -7.75 4.72
CA ARG A 13 20.16 -8.65 3.61
C ARG A 13 20.74 -7.92 2.39
N GLY A 14 20.94 -6.60 2.46
CA GLY A 14 21.44 -5.81 1.34
C GLY A 14 20.45 -5.65 0.18
N LEU A 15 19.16 -5.88 0.43
CA LEU A 15 18.09 -5.71 -0.55
C LEU A 15 17.58 -4.27 -0.57
N LYS A 16 17.23 -3.77 -1.76
CA LYS A 16 16.44 -2.53 -1.88
C LYS A 16 14.97 -2.87 -1.70
N THR A 17 14.35 -2.29 -0.69
CA THR A 17 12.94 -2.54 -0.33
C THR A 17 12.11 -1.28 -0.41
N ALA A 18 10.85 -1.41 -0.80
CA ALA A 18 9.85 -0.35 -0.81
C ALA A 18 8.50 -0.93 -0.34
N SER A 19 7.61 -0.07 0.15
CA SER A 19 6.23 -0.41 0.54
C SER A 19 5.32 0.71 0.01
N ILE A 20 4.30 0.34 -0.74
CA ILE A 20 3.21 1.22 -1.17
C ILE A 20 1.99 0.76 -0.37
N LEU A 21 1.15 1.68 0.10
CA LEU A 21 0.01 1.36 0.96
C LEU A 21 -1.21 2.16 0.51
N ASN A 22 -2.29 1.47 0.19
CA ASN A 22 -3.62 2.06 0.07
C ASN A 22 -4.23 2.29 1.47
N VAL A 23 -4.72 3.49 1.73
CA VAL A 23 -5.36 3.83 3.01
C VAL A 23 -6.84 3.44 2.92
N VAL A 24 -7.25 2.51 3.77
CA VAL A 24 -8.60 1.92 3.75
C VAL A 24 -9.48 2.30 4.95
N VAL A 25 -8.93 3.09 5.89
CA VAL A 25 -9.65 3.62 7.06
C VAL A 25 -9.18 5.05 7.30
N GLU A 26 -10.13 5.97 7.51
CA GLU A 26 -9.82 7.36 7.85
C GLU A 26 -9.31 7.49 9.29
N PHE A 27 -8.54 8.55 9.56
CA PHE A 27 -7.89 8.77 10.86
C PHE A 27 -8.89 9.04 12.01
N ASP A 28 -10.10 9.51 11.71
CA ASP A 28 -11.08 10.03 12.69
C ASP A 28 -12.32 9.13 12.88
N GLY A 29 -12.26 7.87 12.42
CA GLY A 29 -13.38 6.93 12.41
C GLY A 29 -13.56 6.17 13.72
N ASN A 30 -14.71 6.33 14.36
CA ASN A 30 -15.16 5.55 15.50
C ASN A 30 -15.43 4.10 15.02
N LEU A 31 -14.65 3.13 15.52
CA LEU A 31 -14.61 1.72 15.07
C LEU A 31 -15.97 0.97 15.03
N GLU A 32 -17.04 1.53 15.60
CA GLU A 32 -18.36 0.90 15.71
C GLU A 32 -19.40 1.38 14.69
N GLU A 33 -19.25 2.57 14.07
CA GLU A 33 -20.25 3.10 13.12
C GLU A 33 -19.99 2.71 11.65
N ASP A 34 -18.78 2.23 11.32
CA ASP A 34 -18.32 2.00 9.95
C ASP A 34 -18.86 0.72 9.26
N ILE A 35 -19.64 -0.11 9.95
CA ILE A 35 -20.19 -1.35 9.35
C ILE A 35 -21.23 -1.03 8.26
N ASN A 36 -21.92 0.11 8.34
CA ASN A 36 -22.92 0.52 7.33
C ASN A 36 -22.36 1.40 6.20
N GLY A 37 -21.15 1.97 6.34
CA GLY A 37 -20.46 2.75 5.29
C GLY A 37 -19.68 1.90 4.28
N TYR A 38 -19.55 0.61 4.57
CA TYR A 38 -18.79 -0.38 3.78
C TYR A 38 -19.27 -0.53 2.32
N VAL A 39 -20.47 -0.03 1.99
CA VAL A 39 -21.04 -0.11 0.63
C VAL A 39 -20.57 1.03 -0.29
N ASP A 40 -20.16 2.19 0.26
CA ASP A 40 -19.64 3.32 -0.54
C ASP A 40 -18.11 3.47 -0.48
N GLY A 41 -17.46 2.89 0.55
CA GLY A 41 -16.00 2.86 0.71
C GLY A 41 -15.26 1.93 -0.28
N GLU A 42 -15.99 1.10 -1.03
CA GLU A 42 -15.43 0.19 -2.05
C GLU A 42 -14.77 0.98 -3.19
N ASN A 43 -15.37 2.05 -3.71
CA ASN A 43 -14.86 2.68 -4.94
C ASN A 43 -13.50 3.38 -4.75
N GLY A 44 -13.33 4.12 -3.65
CA GLY A 44 -12.06 4.79 -3.33
C GLY A 44 -10.95 3.79 -3.00
N THR A 45 -11.30 2.74 -2.25
CA THR A 45 -10.38 1.66 -1.89
C THR A 45 -9.95 0.84 -3.12
N LEU A 46 -10.88 0.48 -4.01
CA LEU A 46 -10.59 -0.28 -5.23
C LEU A 46 -9.75 0.51 -6.24
N ASP A 47 -10.02 1.81 -6.42
CA ASP A 47 -9.19 2.67 -7.27
C ASP A 47 -7.80 2.89 -6.65
N GLY A 48 -7.73 3.03 -5.32
CA GLY A 48 -6.48 3.09 -4.58
C GLY A 48 -5.64 1.82 -4.74
N GLU A 49 -6.25 0.65 -4.64
CA GLU A 49 -5.58 -0.65 -4.87
C GLU A 49 -5.07 -0.77 -6.31
N LYS A 50 -5.89 -0.38 -7.30
CA LYS A 50 -5.47 -0.37 -8.70
C LYS A 50 -4.25 0.53 -8.92
N LYS A 51 -4.26 1.73 -8.33
CA LYS A 51 -3.13 2.69 -8.41
C LYS A 51 -1.89 2.17 -7.69
N GLU A 52 -2.06 1.52 -6.54
CA GLU A 52 -0.98 0.87 -5.80
C GLU A 52 -0.27 -0.19 -6.66
N ILE A 53 -1.04 -1.10 -7.28
CA ILE A 53 -0.50 -2.15 -8.15
C ILE A 53 0.24 -1.56 -9.35
N LEU A 54 -0.36 -0.59 -10.04
CA LEU A 54 0.28 0.07 -11.19
C LEU A 54 1.59 0.76 -10.78
N THR A 55 1.57 1.50 -9.67
CA THR A 55 2.76 2.18 -9.14
C THR A 55 3.86 1.17 -8.81
N ALA A 56 3.53 0.03 -8.20
CA ALA A 56 4.49 -1.01 -7.90
C ALA A 56 5.14 -1.58 -9.18
N LEU A 57 4.33 -1.90 -10.19
CA LEU A 57 4.80 -2.44 -11.47
C LEU A 57 5.68 -1.45 -12.22
N GLU A 58 5.25 -0.18 -12.32
CA GLU A 58 6.00 0.89 -12.98
C GLU A 58 7.32 1.17 -12.26
N ALA A 59 7.33 1.18 -10.92
CA ALA A 59 8.53 1.38 -10.13
C ALA A 59 9.54 0.23 -10.33
N ILE A 60 9.08 -1.02 -10.34
CA ILE A 60 9.94 -2.19 -10.61
C ILE A 60 10.50 -2.13 -12.02
N TYR A 61 9.68 -1.81 -13.02
CA TYR A 61 10.13 -1.66 -14.40
C TYR A 61 11.16 -0.53 -14.54
N ALA A 62 10.90 0.65 -13.97
CA ALA A 62 11.82 1.78 -14.00
C ALA A 62 13.13 1.48 -13.25
N TYR A 63 13.07 0.74 -12.14
CA TYR A 63 14.25 0.32 -11.39
C TYR A 63 15.07 -0.73 -12.14
N SER A 64 14.43 -1.71 -12.78
CA SER A 64 15.12 -2.74 -13.57
C SER A 64 15.79 -2.19 -14.84
N ASN A 65 15.29 -1.06 -15.37
CA ASN A 65 15.85 -0.40 -16.55
C ASN A 65 16.78 0.77 -16.21
N LYS A 66 17.04 1.03 -14.92
CA LYS A 66 18.11 1.93 -14.47
C LYS A 66 19.42 1.16 -14.55
N ASN A 67 20.20 1.44 -15.59
CA ASN A 67 21.55 0.91 -15.85
C ASN A 67 22.40 0.74 -14.58
#